data_AF-A0A7X8IHD5-F1
#
_entry.id   AF-A0A7X8IHD5-F1
#
_cell.length_a   1.000
_cell.length_b   1.000
_cell.length_c   1.000
_cell.angle_alpha   90.00
_cell.angle_beta   90.00
_cell.angle_gamma   90.00
#
_symmetry.space_group_name_H-M   'P 1'
#
loop_
_entity.id
_entity.type
_entity.pdbx_description
1 polymer ?
#
loop_
_entity_poly.entity_id
_entity_poly.type
_entity_poly.pdbx_seq_one_letter_code
_entity_poly.pdbx_strand_id
1 'polypeptide(L)'
;AIFAATSVVTVGYIITRLFPSQLVSMFNREEELLSFGKMAVHSWFLLFPVVGFQIIGSNFFQAIGRAKSAMFLTLTRQVILLLPAILVFARFFGLKGILYAAPFADFFSFVLTSIWFFFGMKKLTKMQNLTLN
;
A
#
# COMPACT_ATOMS: atom_id res chain seq x y z
N ALA A 1 21.44 -7.70 -3.96
CA ALA A 1 20.03 -7.38 -4.24
C ALA A 1 19.38 -6.55 -3.12
N ILE A 2 19.30 -7.06 -1.88
CA ILE A 2 18.64 -6.35 -0.76
C ILE A 2 19.27 -4.98 -0.48
N PHE A 3 20.60 -4.90 -0.38
CA PHE A 3 21.29 -3.63 -0.11
C PHE A 3 21.00 -2.55 -1.18
N ALA A 4 21.05 -2.93 -2.47
CA ALA A 4 20.71 -2.02 -3.57
C ALA A 4 19.24 -1.57 -3.53
N ALA A 5 18.30 -2.47 -3.24
CA ALA A 5 16.89 -2.14 -3.12
C ALA A 5 16.64 -1.19 -1.94
N THR A 6 17.24 -1.48 -0.78
CA THR A 6 17.16 -0.60 0.40
C THR A 6 17.75 0.77 0.10
N SER A 7 18.93 0.86 -0.53
CA SER A 7 19.55 2.13 -0.89
C SER A 7 18.68 2.95 -1.86
N VAL A 8 18.11 2.34 -2.90
CA VAL A 8 17.21 3.03 -3.84
C VAL A 8 15.97 3.57 -3.15
N VAL A 9 15.33 2.76 -2.29
CA VAL A 9 14.14 3.19 -1.54
C VAL A 9 14.47 4.31 -0.55
N THR A 10 15.60 4.21 0.17
CA THR A 10 16.03 5.24 1.11
C THR A 10 16.38 6.55 0.41
N VAL A 11 17.08 6.51 -0.72
CA VAL A 11 17.40 7.72 -1.50
C VAL A 11 16.12 8.35 -2.05
N GLY A 12 15.21 7.55 -2.62
CA GLY A 12 13.91 8.03 -3.09
C GLY A 12 13.11 8.70 -1.98
N TYR A 13 13.04 8.07 -0.80
CA TYR A 13 12.39 8.61 0.39
C TYR A 13 12.96 9.97 0.81
N ILE A 14 14.29 10.09 0.87
CA ILE A 14 14.98 11.33 1.26
C ILE A 14 14.67 12.45 0.27
N ILE A 15 14.74 12.19 -1.04
CA ILE A 15 14.46 13.17 -2.09
C ILE A 15 13.02 13.68 -1.99
N THR A 16 12.05 12.76 -1.85
CA THR A 16 10.63 13.11 -1.72
C THR A 16 10.32 13.91 -0.46
N ARG A 17 11.14 13.79 0.59
CA ARG A 17 10.93 14.48 1.86
C ARG A 17 11.61 15.84 1.92
N LEU A 18 12.76 15.99 1.28
CA LEU A 18 13.50 17.26 1.22
C LEU A 18 12.93 18.21 0.17
N PHE A 19 12.40 17.68 -0.93
CA PHE A 19 11.95 18.49 -2.06
C PHE A 19 10.50 18.21 -2.50
N PRO A 20 9.51 18.12 -1.58
CA PRO A 20 8.13 17.82 -1.95
C PRO A 20 7.52 18.92 -2.81
N SER A 21 7.83 20.21 -2.53
CA SER A 21 7.29 21.32 -3.32
C SER A 21 7.86 21.39 -4.72
N GLN A 22 9.16 21.10 -4.90
CA GLN A 22 9.82 21.14 -6.20
C GLN A 22 9.33 19.99 -7.09
N LEU A 23 9.13 18.80 -6.51
CA LEU A 23 8.57 17.67 -7.24
C LEU A 23 7.12 17.96 -7.68
N VAL A 24 6.30 18.54 -6.81
CA VAL A 24 4.91 18.88 -7.16
C VAL A 24 4.87 20.04 -8.17
N SER A 25 5.75 21.04 -8.05
CA SER A 25 5.79 22.21 -8.95
C SER A 25 6.25 21.88 -10.36
N MET A 26 6.94 20.75 -10.57
CA MET A 26 7.30 20.25 -11.90
C MET A 26 6.09 19.73 -12.68
N PHE A 27 5.04 19.27 -12.00
CA PHE A 27 3.82 18.77 -12.65
C PHE A 27 2.68 19.78 -12.63
N ASN A 28 2.62 20.67 -11.62
CA ASN A 28 1.57 21.67 -11.53
C ASN A 28 1.99 22.90 -10.72
N ARG A 29 1.69 24.10 -11.23
CA ARG A 29 2.11 25.38 -10.61
C ARG A 29 1.00 26.11 -9.83
N GLU A 30 -0.22 25.58 -9.84
CA GLU A 30 -1.33 26.15 -9.07
C GLU A 30 -1.11 25.94 -7.56
N GLU A 31 -1.22 27.01 -6.77
CA GLU A 31 -1.00 26.99 -5.31
C GLU A 31 -1.92 26.00 -4.59
N GLU A 32 -3.15 25.83 -5.08
CA GLU A 32 -4.12 24.90 -4.50
C GLU A 32 -3.65 23.45 -4.64
N LEU A 33 -3.15 23.07 -5.82
CA LEU A 33 -2.55 21.76 -6.09
C LEU A 33 -1.23 21.55 -5.35
N LEU A 34 -0.45 22.62 -5.13
CA LEU A 34 0.80 22.55 -4.38
C LEU A 34 0.55 22.26 -2.89
N SER A 35 -0.45 22.92 -2.30
CA SER A 35 -0.88 22.67 -0.92
C SER A 35 -1.46 21.26 -0.75
N PHE A 36 -2.22 20.80 -1.74
CA PHE A 36 -2.79 19.46 -1.81
C PHE A 36 -1.70 18.38 -1.94
N GLY A 37 -0.74 18.57 -2.84
CA GLY A 37 0.38 17.65 -3.06
C GLY A 37 1.27 17.49 -1.82
N LYS A 38 1.54 18.58 -1.09
CA LYS A 38 2.27 18.50 0.20
C LYS A 38 1.53 17.64 1.22
N MET A 39 0.22 17.84 1.36
CA MET A 39 -0.61 17.07 2.29
C MET A 39 -0.68 15.58 1.89
N ALA A 40 -0.79 15.30 0.58
CA ALA A 40 -0.79 13.95 0.03
C ALA A 40 0.51 13.20 0.36
N VAL A 41 1.65 13.83 0.12
CA VAL A 41 2.98 13.27 0.38
C VAL A 41 3.11 12.94 1.87
N HIS A 42 2.79 13.87 2.77
CA HIS A 42 2.86 13.62 4.22
C HIS A 42 1.98 12.44 4.68
N SER A 43 0.73 12.37 4.20
CA SER A 43 -0.20 11.30 4.57
C SER A 43 0.21 9.94 4.02
N TRP A 44 0.70 9.87 2.78
CA TRP A 44 1.18 8.61 2.20
C TRP A 44 2.44 8.08 2.88
N PHE A 45 3.35 8.96 3.29
CA PHE A 45 4.57 8.54 3.97
C PHE A 45 4.34 7.99 5.39
N LEU A 46 3.23 8.30 6.05
CA LEU A 46 2.86 7.69 7.33
C LEU A 46 2.51 6.19 7.21
N LEU A 47 2.04 5.75 6.04
CA LEU A 47 1.64 4.36 5.79
C LEU A 47 2.71 3.52 5.09
N PHE A 48 3.89 4.07 4.83
CA PHE A 48 5.01 3.33 4.24
C PHE A 48 5.32 1.99 4.92
N PRO A 49 5.32 1.87 6.27
CA PRO A 49 5.56 0.59 6.94
C PRO A 49 4.51 -0.48 6.60
N VAL A 50 3.25 -0.06 6.42
CA VAL A 50 2.11 -0.93 6.11
C VAL A 50 2.25 -1.51 4.70
N VAL A 51 2.68 -0.68 3.74
CA VAL A 51 2.94 -1.09 2.36
C VAL A 51 4.08 -2.10 2.28
N GLY A 52 5.14 -1.91 3.07
CA GLY A 52 6.28 -2.85 3.13
C GLY A 52 5.86 -4.26 3.56
N PHE A 53 5.07 -4.38 4.63
CA PHE A 53 4.56 -5.68 5.09
C PHE A 53 3.69 -6.37 4.03
N GLN A 54 2.81 -5.61 3.36
CA GLN A 54 1.93 -6.15 2.32
C GLN A 54 2.68 -6.68 1.10
N ILE A 55 3.71 -5.96 0.63
CA ILE A 55 4.51 -6.41 -0.52
C ILE A 55 5.23 -7.71 -0.18
N ILE A 56 5.82 -7.80 1.00
CA ILE A 56 6.51 -9.02 1.47
C ILE A 56 5.51 -10.18 1.60
N GLY A 57 4.34 -9.95 2.21
CA GLY A 57 3.31 -10.98 2.35
C GLY A 57 2.77 -11.47 1.00
N SER A 58 2.53 -10.57 0.05
CA SER A 58 2.10 -10.92 -1.31
C SER A 58 3.18 -11.73 -2.06
N ASN A 59 4.44 -11.32 -1.98
CA ASN A 59 5.56 -12.03 -2.59
C ASN A 59 5.76 -13.41 -1.97
N PHE A 60 5.59 -13.53 -0.65
CA PHE A 60 5.65 -14.83 0.05
C PHE A 60 4.56 -15.78 -0.46
N PHE A 61 3.31 -15.32 -0.57
CA PHE A 61 2.21 -16.12 -1.11
C PHE A 61 2.41 -16.53 -2.57
N GLN A 62 3.03 -15.67 -3.38
CA GLN A 62 3.42 -16.00 -4.75
C GLN A 62 4.50 -17.09 -4.77
N ALA A 63 5.53 -16.99 -3.92
CA ALA A 63 6.64 -17.94 -3.85
C ALA A 63 6.21 -19.36 -3.43
N ILE A 64 5.21 -19.50 -2.55
CA ILE A 64 4.69 -20.80 -2.11
C ILE A 64 3.62 -21.40 -3.06
N GLY A 65 3.48 -20.89 -4.29
CA GLY A 65 2.54 -21.41 -5.29
C GLY A 65 1.08 -20.98 -5.09
N ARG A 66 0.80 -20.05 -4.16
CA ARG A 66 -0.54 -19.47 -3.91
C ARG A 66 -0.70 -18.09 -4.55
N ALA A 67 -0.24 -17.94 -5.80
CA ALA A 67 -0.27 -16.68 -6.54
C ALA A 67 -1.70 -16.10 -6.71
N LYS A 68 -2.72 -16.97 -6.87
CA LYS A 68 -4.13 -16.54 -6.94
C LYS A 68 -4.56 -15.78 -5.69
N SER A 69 -4.08 -16.22 -4.52
CA SER A 69 -4.37 -15.57 -3.26
C SER A 69 -3.71 -14.19 -3.20
N ALA A 70 -2.41 -14.12 -3.49
CA ALA A 70 -1.67 -12.86 -3.55
C ALA A 70 -2.31 -11.84 -4.50
N MET A 71 -2.72 -12.27 -5.70
CA MET A 71 -3.42 -11.43 -6.67
C MET A 71 -4.75 -10.90 -6.14
N PHE A 72 -5.58 -11.75 -5.53
CA PHE A 72 -6.86 -11.31 -4.96
C PHE A 72 -6.66 -10.23 -3.89
N LEU A 73 -5.63 -10.38 -3.08
CA LEU A 73 -5.28 -9.44 -2.03
C LEU A 73 -4.80 -8.09 -2.59
N THR A 74 -3.95 -8.12 -3.61
CA THR A 74 -3.48 -6.92 -4.32
C THR A 74 -4.62 -6.20 -5.04
N LEU A 75 -5.51 -6.94 -5.72
CA LEU A 75 -6.68 -6.37 -6.38
C LEU A 75 -7.67 -5.77 -5.39
N THR A 76 -7.83 -6.41 -4.23
CA THR A 76 -8.69 -5.88 -3.16
C THR A 76 -8.21 -4.50 -2.72
N ARG A 77 -6.90 -4.29 -2.60
CA ARG A 77 -6.31 -3.00 -2.27
C ARG A 77 -6.51 -1.96 -3.37
N GLN A 78 -6.06 -2.27 -4.58
CA GLN A 78 -5.95 -1.27 -5.64
C GLN A 78 -7.27 -0.95 -6.31
N VAL A 79 -8.24 -1.88 -6.29
CA VAL A 79 -9.48 -1.76 -7.06
C VAL A 79 -10.71 -1.91 -6.16
N ILE A 80 -10.82 -3.02 -5.41
CA ILE A 80 -12.09 -3.33 -4.71
C ILE A 80 -12.36 -2.38 -3.54
N LEU A 81 -11.33 -1.96 -2.79
CA LEU A 81 -11.46 -1.03 -1.67
C LEU A 81 -11.16 0.40 -2.07
N LEU A 82 -10.10 0.63 -2.86
CA LEU A 82 -9.66 1.98 -3.20
C LEU A 82 -10.66 2.69 -4.11
N LEU A 83 -11.19 2.04 -5.14
CA LEU A 83 -12.10 2.68 -6.09
C LEU A 83 -13.39 3.20 -5.43
N PRO A 84 -14.14 2.40 -4.64
CA PRO A 84 -15.31 2.91 -3.93
C PRO A 84 -14.93 3.90 -2.82
N ALA A 85 -13.80 3.72 -2.13
CA ALA A 85 -13.35 4.69 -1.14
C ALA A 85 -13.10 6.06 -1.79
N ILE A 86 -12.45 6.11 -2.96
CA ILE A 86 -12.24 7.35 -3.70
C ILE A 86 -13.59 7.99 -4.05
N LEU A 87 -14.53 7.22 -4.60
CA LEU A 87 -15.85 7.77 -4.99
C LEU A 87 -16.63 8.31 -3.78
N VAL A 88 -16.62 7.58 -2.67
CA VAL A 88 -17.32 7.98 -1.44
C VAL A 88 -16.66 9.20 -0.82
N PHE A 89 -15.35 9.14 -0.53
CA PHE A 89 -14.66 10.24 0.12
C PHE A 89 -14.57 11.48 -0.77
N ALA A 90 -14.41 11.35 -2.09
CA ALA A 90 -14.44 12.47 -3.00
C ALA A 90 -15.80 13.18 -3.02
N ARG A 91 -16.90 12.44 -2.84
CA ARG A 91 -18.24 13.01 -2.77
C ARG A 91 -18.51 13.79 -1.49
N PHE A 92 -17.91 13.38 -0.36
CA PHE A 92 -18.09 14.04 0.94
C PHE A 92 -17.07 15.16 1.21
N PHE A 93 -15.82 14.99 0.79
CA PHE A 93 -14.71 15.87 1.14
C PHE A 93 -14.02 16.51 -0.09
N GLY A 94 -14.60 16.37 -1.28
CA GLY A 94 -14.04 16.89 -2.52
C GLY A 94 -12.66 16.28 -2.83
N LEU A 95 -11.75 17.09 -3.38
CA LEU A 95 -10.39 16.67 -3.69
C LEU A 95 -9.66 16.07 -2.47
N LYS A 96 -9.81 16.66 -1.28
CA LYS A 96 -9.17 16.18 -0.03
C LYS A 96 -9.61 14.77 0.33
N GLY A 97 -10.84 14.38 -0.02
CA GLY A 97 -11.34 13.03 0.18
C GLY A 97 -10.52 11.96 -0.54
N ILE A 98 -9.98 12.26 -1.71
CA ILE A 98 -9.14 11.34 -2.48
C ILE A 98 -7.87 10.98 -1.69
N LEU A 99 -7.30 11.95 -0.96
CA LEU A 99 -6.12 11.74 -0.13
C LEU A 99 -6.39 10.89 1.10
N TYR A 100 -7.62 10.89 1.61
CA TYR A 100 -8.03 10.03 2.73
C TYR A 100 -8.49 8.64 2.26
N ALA A 101 -8.96 8.52 1.02
CA ALA A 101 -9.38 7.25 0.46
C ALA A 101 -8.22 6.24 0.34
N ALA A 102 -7.04 6.69 -0.09
CA ALA A 102 -5.86 5.84 -0.19
C ALA A 102 -5.41 5.25 1.15
N PRO A 103 -5.18 6.04 2.22
CA PRO A 103 -4.79 5.51 3.52
C PRO A 103 -5.87 4.63 4.15
N PHE A 104 -7.15 4.95 3.92
CA PHE A 104 -8.27 4.12 4.36
C PHE A 104 -8.25 2.74 3.66
N ALA A 105 -8.11 2.71 2.33
CA ALA A 105 -8.06 1.48 1.56
C ALA A 105 -6.84 0.62 1.93
N ASP A 106 -5.67 1.25 2.12
CA ASP A 106 -4.45 0.56 2.53
C ASP A 106 -4.60 -0.04 3.95
N PHE A 107 -5.19 0.69 4.90
CA PHE A 107 -5.44 0.19 6.25
C PHE A 107 -6.38 -1.02 6.26
N PHE A 108 -7.53 -0.93 5.60
CA PHE A 108 -8.49 -2.04 5.53
C PHE A 108 -7.91 -3.24 4.77
N SER A 109 -7.18 -2.99 3.69
CA SER A 109 -6.48 -4.04 2.96
C SER A 109 -5.41 -4.71 3.83
N PHE A 110 -4.70 -3.96 4.67
CA PHE A 110 -3.72 -4.52 5.60
C PHE A 110 -4.38 -5.40 6.66
N VAL A 111 -5.50 -4.96 7.24
CA VAL A 111 -6.26 -5.77 8.19
C VAL A 111 -6.72 -7.08 7.53
N LEU A 112 -7.31 -6.99 6.34
CA LEU A 112 -7.75 -8.17 5.58
C LEU A 112 -6.59 -9.11 5.24
N THR A 113 -5.47 -8.54 4.79
CA THR A 113 -4.22 -9.25 4.50
C THR A 113 -3.69 -9.96 5.72
N SER A 114 -3.63 -9.27 6.86
CA SER A 114 -3.12 -9.82 8.11
C SER A 114 -3.98 -10.99 8.57
N ILE A 115 -5.30 -10.81 8.59
CA ILE A 115 -6.26 -11.89 8.90
C ILE A 115 -6.02 -13.09 8.00
N TRP A 116 -5.94 -12.87 6.69
CA TRP A 116 -5.77 -13.94 5.72
C TRP A 116 -4.40 -14.61 5.79
N PHE A 117 -3.35 -13.86 6.14
CA PHE A 117 -2.03 -14.38 6.42
C PHE A 117 -2.04 -15.29 7.66
N PHE A 118 -2.66 -14.85 8.77
CA PHE A 118 -2.82 -15.66 9.98
C PHE A 118 -3.60 -16.96 9.73
N PHE A 119 -4.70 -16.90 8.97
CA PHE A 119 -5.45 -18.10 8.59
C PHE A 119 -4.71 -18.98 7.57
N GLY A 120 -4.02 -18.36 6.61
CA GLY A 120 -3.22 -19.02 5.58
C GLY A 120 -2.04 -19.80 6.16
N MET A 121 -1.29 -19.21 7.10
CA MET A 121 -0.19 -19.87 7.80
C MET A 121 -0.68 -21.07 8.62
N LYS A 122 -1.77 -20.93 9.39
CA LYS A 122 -2.35 -22.07 10.13
C LYS A 122 -2.74 -23.23 9.22
N LYS A 123 -3.24 -22.95 8.01
CA LYS A 123 -3.61 -23.99 7.03
C LYS A 123 -2.38 -24.63 6.38
N LEU A 124 -1.30 -23.88 6.15
CA LEU A 124 -0.04 -24.39 5.61
C LEU A 124 0.66 -25.33 6.61
N THR A 125 0.77 -24.94 7.88
CA THR A 125 1.33 -25.78 8.96
C THR A 125 0.52 -27.08 9.13
N LYS A 126 -0.81 -27.02 9.01
CA LYS A 126 -1.68 -28.19 9.14
C LYS A 126 -1.52 -29.20 7.98
N MET A 127 -1.32 -28.72 6.74
CA MET A 127 -1.09 -29.61 5.59
C MET A 127 0.28 -30.29 5.64
N GLN A 128 1.32 -29.57 6.10
CA GLN A 128 2.67 -30.15 6.23
C GLN A 128 2.71 -31.27 7.28
N ASN A 129 1.97 -31.13 8.38
CA ASN A 129 1.84 -32.18 9.40
C ASN A 129 0.97 -33.37 8.97
N LEU A 130 0.17 -33.23 7.92
CA LEU A 130 -0.67 -34.31 7.35
C LEU A 130 0.05 -35.11 6.27
N THR A 131 1.09 -34.55 5.64
CA THR A 131 1.96 -35.26 4.68
C THR A 131 3.15 -35.94 5.34
N LEU A 132 3.41 -35.67 6.63
CA LEU A 132 4.50 -36.25 7.42
C LEU A 132 4.03 -37.35 8.40
N ASN A 133 2.74 -37.70 8.38
CA ASN A 133 2.15 -38.88 9.03
C ASN A 133 1.59 -39.81 7.95
#